data_AF-A0AAZ3SJ24-F1
#
_entry.id   AF-A0AAZ3SJ24-F1
#
_cell.length_a   1.000
_cell.length_b   1.000
_cell.length_c   1.000
_cell.angle_alpha   90.00
_cell.angle_beta   90.00
_cell.angle_gamma   90.00
#
_symmetry.space_group_name_H-M   'P 1'
#
loop_
_entity.id
_entity.type
_entity.pdbx_description
1 polymer ?
#
loop_
_entity_poly.entity_id
_entity_poly.type
_entity_poly.pdbx_seq_one_letter_code
_entity_poly.pdbx_strand_id
1 'polypeptide(L)'
;MTVTYSSKVANATFFGFHRLLLRWRGSIYKLLYREFIVFVLLYTLVSLVYRLALSDPEKRFFEKLALHCNKYAEQIPVTFVLGFYVTLVVNRWWNQFVNLPWPDRLMFLVSSCVHGHDEQGRLLRRTLMRYVNLTSLLIFRSVSTAVCKRFPTMEHVVEAGFMTPEERKIFDAVKSPHLKYWIPVVWFSNMASRARTEGRIKDSVDLQTILNEMNTFRTWCSTLFGYDWVGIPLVYTQVVTLAVYTFIFACIIGRQFLDPAQGYPGHDQDFYVPIFTMLQFFFYSGWLKVAEQLINPFGEDDDDFEANWCIDRNLQVSLIAVDEMHMNFPPMTKDIYWNDSEALPPYTLAASWSEDMTTRHARTHAHTHTHAHTHKCILKSYVCKDMWKNSHLSSARYLSERRWTRGHD
;
A
#
# COMPACT_ATOMS: atom_id res chain seq x y z
N MET A 1 1.28 0.83 -0.02
CA MET A 1 2.09 1.95 -0.52
C MET A 1 1.82 3.17 0.32
N THR A 2 2.67 3.32 1.30
CA THR A 2 2.71 4.49 2.17
C THR A 2 3.41 5.67 1.49
N VAL A 3 4.36 5.43 0.58
CA VAL A 3 5.06 6.51 -0.14
C VAL A 3 4.25 6.93 -1.37
N THR A 4 3.24 7.77 -1.14
CA THR A 4 2.43 8.32 -2.23
C THR A 4 3.19 9.40 -3.01
N TYR A 5 3.25 9.25 -4.34
CA TYR A 5 3.85 10.24 -5.24
C TYR A 5 2.98 10.58 -6.46
N SER A 6 1.76 10.04 -6.55
CA SER A 6 0.86 10.21 -7.69
C SER A 6 0.62 11.67 -8.07
N SER A 7 0.44 12.56 -7.09
CA SER A 7 0.24 14.00 -7.35
C SER A 7 1.46 14.70 -7.95
N LYS A 8 2.67 14.16 -7.76
CA LYS A 8 3.91 14.73 -8.30
C LYS A 8 4.17 14.31 -9.75
N VAL A 9 3.51 13.26 -10.21
CA VAL A 9 3.63 12.72 -11.57
C VAL A 9 2.30 12.78 -12.35
N ALA A 10 1.35 13.58 -11.87
CA ALA A 10 0.04 13.73 -12.50
C ALA A 10 0.13 14.24 -13.95
N ASN A 11 1.14 15.06 -14.25
CA ASN A 11 1.42 15.59 -15.58
C ASN A 11 2.79 15.14 -16.07
N ALA A 12 2.87 14.75 -17.35
CA ALA A 12 4.13 14.48 -18.03
C ALA A 12 4.89 15.80 -18.26
N THR A 13 5.86 16.09 -17.39
CA THR A 13 6.73 17.27 -17.48
C THR A 13 8.18 16.86 -17.70
N PHE A 14 8.99 17.74 -18.29
CA PHE A 14 10.39 17.45 -18.65
C PHE A 14 11.21 16.85 -17.49
N PHE A 15 11.07 17.40 -16.28
CA PHE A 15 11.72 16.88 -15.06
C PHE A 15 10.79 16.06 -14.15
N GLY A 16 9.74 15.44 -14.71
CA GLY A 16 8.75 14.66 -13.93
C GLY A 16 9.41 13.55 -13.11
N PHE A 17 9.97 12.54 -13.78
CA PHE A 17 10.61 11.39 -13.11
C PHE A 17 11.99 11.72 -12.54
N HIS A 18 12.72 12.66 -13.12
CA HIS A 18 14.00 13.13 -12.60
C HIS A 18 13.91 13.59 -11.13
N ARG A 19 12.79 14.24 -10.74
CA ARG A 19 12.53 14.65 -9.36
C ARG A 19 12.35 13.47 -8.40
N LEU A 20 11.96 12.29 -8.88
CA LEU A 20 11.80 11.10 -8.05
C LEU A 20 13.16 10.52 -7.63
N LEU A 21 14.19 10.66 -8.47
CA LEU A 21 15.57 10.24 -8.15
C LEU A 21 16.19 11.03 -6.98
N LEU A 22 15.60 12.16 -6.60
CA LEU A 22 16.06 12.95 -5.44
C LEU A 22 15.39 12.55 -4.13
N ARG A 23 14.48 11.57 -4.13
CA ARG A 23 13.76 11.13 -2.92
C ARG A 23 14.55 10.07 -2.15
N TRP A 24 14.46 10.13 -0.82
CA TRP A 24 15.11 9.18 0.09
C TRP A 24 14.15 8.11 0.65
N ARG A 25 12.97 8.51 1.12
CA ARG A 25 11.98 7.57 1.68
C ARG A 25 11.43 6.65 0.58
N GLY A 26 11.43 5.35 0.82
CA GLY A 26 11.04 4.33 -0.16
C GLY A 26 11.91 4.28 -1.42
N SER A 27 13.13 4.83 -1.37
CA SER A 27 13.97 4.91 -2.56
C SER A 27 14.96 3.75 -2.67
N ILE A 28 15.40 3.52 -3.91
CA ILE A 28 16.46 2.56 -4.25
C ILE A 28 17.74 2.79 -3.43
N TYR A 29 18.07 4.04 -3.11
CA TYR A 29 19.28 4.38 -2.35
C TYR A 29 19.18 3.90 -0.90
N LYS A 30 18.01 4.07 -0.27
CA LYS A 30 17.78 3.60 1.10
C LYS A 30 17.79 2.07 1.19
N LEU A 31 17.37 1.37 0.13
CA LEU A 31 17.38 -0.08 0.06
C LEU A 31 18.75 -0.69 -0.25
N LEU A 32 19.62 0.03 -0.99
CA LEU A 32 20.89 -0.52 -1.48
C LEU A 32 22.15 0.00 -0.79
N TYR A 33 22.09 1.05 0.03
CA TYR A 33 23.32 1.72 0.51
C TYR A 33 24.29 0.76 1.21
N ARG A 34 23.79 -0.24 1.95
CA ARG A 34 24.64 -1.21 2.66
C ARG A 34 25.35 -2.13 1.68
N GLU A 35 24.60 -2.76 0.78
CA GLU A 35 25.13 -3.67 -0.23
C GLU A 35 26.06 -2.93 -1.20
N PHE A 36 25.73 -1.68 -1.55
CA PHE A 36 26.56 -0.83 -2.39
C PHE A 36 27.90 -0.50 -1.72
N ILE A 37 27.91 -0.16 -0.42
CA ILE A 37 29.15 0.06 0.32
C ILE A 37 30.00 -1.22 0.32
N VAL A 38 29.40 -2.38 0.58
CA VAL A 38 30.12 -3.67 0.55
C VAL A 38 30.70 -3.93 -0.85
N PHE A 39 29.92 -3.72 -1.90
CA PHE A 39 30.39 -3.88 -3.29
C PHE A 39 31.59 -2.97 -3.61
N VAL A 40 31.50 -1.68 -3.27
CA VAL A 40 32.58 -0.72 -3.49
C VAL A 40 33.83 -1.11 -2.69
N LEU A 41 33.68 -1.47 -1.41
CA LEU A 41 34.79 -1.89 -0.57
C LEU A 41 35.50 -3.14 -1.13
N LEU A 42 34.75 -4.16 -1.54
CA LEU A 42 35.32 -5.37 -2.13
C LEU A 42 36.01 -5.09 -3.46
N TYR A 43 35.40 -4.29 -4.32
CA TYR A 43 36.00 -3.89 -5.59
C TYR A 43 37.32 -3.13 -5.37
N THR A 44 37.32 -2.15 -4.46
CA THR A 44 38.51 -1.38 -4.11
C THR A 44 39.59 -2.26 -3.48
N LEU A 45 39.23 -3.18 -2.59
CA LEU A 45 40.17 -4.12 -1.98
C LEU A 45 40.86 -4.97 -3.05
N VAL A 46 40.10 -5.56 -3.97
CA VAL A 46 40.66 -6.35 -5.08
C VAL A 46 41.59 -5.49 -5.95
N SER A 47 41.21 -4.24 -6.23
CA SER A 47 42.05 -3.31 -7.00
C SER A 47 43.37 -2.98 -6.28
N LEU A 48 43.32 -2.73 -4.96
CA LEU A 48 44.52 -2.46 -4.16
C LEU A 48 45.43 -3.68 -4.09
N VAL A 49 44.88 -4.89 -3.94
CA VAL A 49 45.65 -6.13 -3.96
C VAL A 49 46.35 -6.29 -5.31
N TYR A 50 45.63 -6.12 -6.42
CA TYR A 50 46.20 -6.21 -7.77
C TYR A 50 47.33 -5.19 -8.00
N ARG A 51 47.18 -3.95 -7.52
CA ARG A 51 48.15 -2.88 -7.76
C ARG A 51 49.38 -2.95 -6.85
N LEU A 52 49.16 -3.20 -5.55
CA LEU A 52 50.16 -3.00 -4.50
C LEU A 52 50.74 -4.30 -3.92
N ALA A 53 49.98 -5.40 -3.94
CA ALA A 53 50.37 -6.63 -3.24
C ALA A 53 50.84 -7.74 -4.17
N LEU A 54 50.23 -7.89 -5.36
CA LEU A 54 50.60 -8.95 -6.31
C LEU A 54 51.95 -8.66 -6.97
N SER A 55 52.78 -9.70 -7.09
CA SER A 55 53.99 -9.69 -7.92
C SER A 55 53.65 -9.76 -9.41
N ASP A 56 54.59 -9.42 -10.29
CA ASP A 56 54.38 -9.46 -11.74
C ASP A 56 53.81 -10.79 -12.28
N PRO A 57 54.31 -11.99 -11.92
CA PRO A 57 53.72 -13.24 -12.40
C PRO A 57 52.28 -13.45 -11.89
N GLU A 58 51.98 -13.03 -10.66
CA GLU A 58 50.63 -13.13 -10.09
C GLU A 58 49.66 -12.15 -10.75
N LYS A 59 50.11 -10.94 -11.12
CA LYS A 59 49.32 -9.98 -11.90
C LYS A 59 48.90 -10.57 -13.25
N ARG A 60 49.80 -11.26 -13.96
CA ARG A 60 49.47 -11.91 -15.24
C ARG A 60 48.46 -13.05 -15.08
N PHE A 61 48.48 -13.75 -13.94
CA PHE A 61 47.44 -14.74 -13.63
C PHE A 61 46.09 -14.07 -13.31
N PHE A 62 46.10 -13.02 -12.49
CA PHE A 62 44.91 -12.26 -12.14
C PHE A 62 44.23 -11.65 -13.37
N GLU A 63 45.00 -11.10 -14.31
CA GLU A 63 44.46 -10.54 -15.57
C GLU A 63 43.74 -11.59 -16.40
N LYS A 64 44.31 -12.80 -16.51
CA LYS A 64 43.62 -13.93 -17.18
C LYS A 64 42.32 -14.31 -16.46
N LEU A 65 42.32 -14.31 -15.13
CA LEU A 65 41.14 -14.57 -14.32
C LEU A 65 40.07 -13.48 -14.52
N ALA A 66 40.46 -12.21 -14.53
CA ALA A 66 39.56 -11.08 -14.76
C ALA A 66 38.90 -11.17 -16.15
N LEU A 67 39.69 -11.43 -17.20
CA LEU A 67 39.18 -11.63 -18.55
C LEU A 67 38.20 -12.82 -18.62
N HIS A 68 38.50 -13.91 -17.90
CA HIS A 68 37.61 -15.06 -17.80
C HIS A 68 36.29 -14.70 -17.11
N CYS A 69 36.33 -14.08 -15.93
CA CYS A 69 35.15 -13.62 -15.20
C CYS A 69 34.30 -12.64 -16.02
N ASN A 70 34.92 -11.71 -16.76
CA ASN A 70 34.18 -10.76 -17.59
C ASN A 70 33.40 -11.47 -18.70
N LYS A 71 34.02 -12.46 -19.37
CA LYS A 71 33.36 -13.26 -20.41
C LYS A 71 32.12 -14.00 -19.87
N TYR A 72 32.21 -14.57 -18.68
CA TYR A 72 31.05 -15.26 -18.08
C TYR A 72 30.00 -14.29 -17.57
N ALA A 73 30.38 -13.12 -17.05
CA ALA A 73 29.42 -12.10 -16.62
C ALA A 73 28.47 -11.68 -17.76
N GLU A 74 28.97 -11.60 -18.99
CA GLU A 74 28.17 -11.27 -20.19
C GLU A 74 27.23 -12.40 -20.61
N GLN A 75 27.50 -13.64 -20.22
CA GLN A 75 26.69 -14.81 -20.59
C GLN A 75 25.52 -15.07 -19.63
N ILE A 76 25.53 -14.49 -18.42
CA ILE A 76 24.47 -14.73 -17.42
C ILE A 76 23.21 -13.96 -17.85
N PRO A 77 22.07 -14.64 -18.14
CA PRO A 77 20.85 -13.99 -18.59
C PRO A 77 20.05 -13.40 -17.42
N VAL A 78 20.67 -12.52 -16.62
CA VAL A 78 20.07 -11.96 -15.39
C VAL A 78 18.77 -11.23 -15.68
N THR A 79 18.72 -10.46 -16.77
CA THR A 79 17.55 -9.64 -17.15
C THR A 79 16.29 -10.47 -17.35
N PHE A 80 16.41 -11.64 -18.00
CA PHE A 80 15.29 -12.53 -18.26
C PHE A 80 14.74 -13.10 -16.95
N VAL A 81 15.60 -13.76 -16.16
CA VAL A 81 15.20 -14.42 -14.91
C VAL A 81 14.62 -13.41 -13.91
N LEU A 82 15.24 -12.24 -13.79
CA LEU A 82 14.80 -11.18 -12.90
C LEU A 82 13.47 -10.56 -13.37
N GLY A 83 13.29 -10.38 -14.68
CA GLY A 83 12.05 -9.84 -15.26
C GLY A 83 10.82 -10.69 -14.97
N PHE A 84 10.90 -12.01 -15.18
CA PHE A 84 9.79 -12.92 -14.85
C PHE A 84 9.50 -12.96 -13.35
N TYR A 85 10.56 -13.02 -12.53
CA TYR A 85 10.42 -13.10 -11.09
C TYR A 85 9.79 -11.82 -10.50
N VAL A 86 10.29 -10.65 -10.88
CA VAL A 86 9.75 -9.36 -10.39
C VAL A 86 8.31 -9.18 -10.85
N THR A 87 7.97 -9.56 -12.09
CA THR A 87 6.58 -9.51 -12.59
C THR A 87 5.66 -10.40 -11.76
N LEU A 88 6.09 -11.62 -11.41
CA LEU A 88 5.34 -12.51 -10.52
C LEU A 88 5.12 -11.86 -9.15
N VAL A 89 6.16 -11.27 -8.56
CA VAL A 89 6.07 -10.59 -7.26
C VAL A 89 5.10 -9.41 -7.31
N VAL A 90 5.22 -8.52 -8.31
CA VAL A 90 4.34 -7.36 -8.47
C VAL A 90 2.88 -7.77 -8.66
N ASN A 91 2.61 -8.83 -9.43
CA ASN A 91 1.26 -9.37 -9.58
C ASN A 91 0.69 -9.90 -8.27
N ARG A 92 1.49 -10.64 -7.47
CA ARG A 92 1.06 -11.10 -6.14
C ARG A 92 0.83 -9.94 -5.19
N TRP A 93 1.72 -8.95 -5.20
CA TRP A 93 1.61 -7.73 -4.42
C TRP A 93 0.30 -6.98 -4.71
N TRP A 94 -0.02 -6.76 -5.99
CA TRP A 94 -1.24 -6.07 -6.39
C TRP A 94 -2.50 -6.87 -6.05
N ASN A 95 -2.46 -8.19 -6.25
CA ASN A 95 -3.58 -9.06 -5.87
C ASN A 95 -3.81 -9.05 -4.36
N GLN A 96 -2.77 -8.98 -3.52
CA GLN A 96 -2.95 -8.78 -2.08
C GLN A 96 -3.58 -7.42 -1.76
N PHE A 97 -3.16 -6.35 -2.44
CA PHE A 97 -3.72 -5.00 -2.25
C PHE A 97 -5.23 -4.93 -2.55
N VAL A 98 -5.68 -5.47 -3.69
CA VAL A 98 -7.10 -5.42 -4.08
C VAL A 98 -7.98 -6.35 -3.25
N ASN A 99 -7.38 -7.28 -2.50
CA ASN A 99 -8.06 -8.19 -1.56
C ASN A 99 -7.93 -7.72 -0.10
N LEU A 100 -7.55 -6.47 0.16
CA LEU A 100 -7.66 -5.92 1.52
C LEU A 100 -9.14 -5.89 1.96
N PRO A 101 -9.48 -6.41 3.16
CA PRO A 101 -10.86 -6.49 3.61
C PRO A 101 -11.44 -5.12 4.01
N TRP A 102 -12.29 -4.56 3.14
CA TRP A 102 -13.01 -3.31 3.37
C TRP A 102 -14.45 -3.56 3.86
N PRO A 103 -14.91 -2.97 4.98
CA PRO A 103 -16.24 -3.20 5.53
C PRO A 103 -17.35 -2.46 4.78
N ASP A 104 -17.02 -1.52 3.89
CA ASP A 104 -17.93 -0.51 3.33
C ASP A 104 -19.18 -1.12 2.69
N ARG A 105 -19.04 -2.19 1.90
CA ARG A 105 -20.19 -2.88 1.26
C ARG A 105 -21.16 -3.44 2.31
N LEU A 106 -20.63 -4.11 3.32
CA LEU A 106 -21.41 -4.66 4.43
C LEU A 106 -22.02 -3.56 5.29
N MET A 107 -21.27 -2.50 5.55
CA MET A 107 -21.69 -1.34 6.33
C MET A 107 -22.93 -0.68 5.71
N PHE A 108 -22.96 -0.47 4.40
CA PHE A 108 -24.12 0.10 3.72
C PHE A 108 -25.35 -0.78 3.89
N LEU A 109 -25.22 -2.09 3.65
CA LEU A 109 -26.33 -3.03 3.79
C LEU A 109 -26.83 -3.16 5.23
N VAL A 110 -25.92 -3.25 6.21
CA VAL A 110 -26.30 -3.32 7.63
C VAL A 110 -26.99 -2.03 8.06
N SER A 111 -26.52 -0.86 7.60
CA SER A 111 -27.18 0.41 7.90
C SER A 111 -28.58 0.50 7.30
N SER A 112 -28.80 0.04 6.07
CA SER A 112 -30.11 0.16 5.40
C SER A 112 -31.11 -0.92 5.77
N CYS A 113 -30.67 -2.17 5.93
CA CYS A 113 -31.54 -3.34 6.00
C CYS A 113 -31.78 -3.86 7.43
N VAL A 114 -30.98 -3.44 8.41
CA VAL A 114 -31.15 -3.82 9.82
C VAL A 114 -31.85 -2.70 10.58
N HIS A 115 -33.15 -2.83 10.77
CA HIS A 115 -34.02 -1.78 11.28
C HIS A 115 -34.05 -1.67 12.81
N GLY A 116 -34.38 -0.48 13.30
CA GLY A 116 -34.65 -0.21 14.72
C GLY A 116 -33.93 1.04 15.22
N HIS A 117 -34.70 2.00 15.74
CA HIS A 117 -34.19 3.21 16.40
C HIS A 117 -34.01 3.06 17.90
N ASP A 118 -34.52 1.96 18.46
CA ASP A 118 -34.32 1.58 19.84
C ASP A 118 -32.89 1.08 20.09
N GLU A 119 -32.52 1.03 21.37
CA GLU A 119 -31.19 0.62 21.82
C GLU A 119 -30.79 -0.76 21.28
N GLN A 120 -31.75 -1.70 21.20
CA GLN A 120 -31.50 -3.04 20.68
C GLN A 120 -31.17 -3.04 19.18
N GLY A 121 -31.85 -2.22 18.38
CA GLY A 121 -31.54 -2.07 16.95
C GLY A 121 -30.15 -1.48 16.73
N ARG A 122 -29.80 -0.46 17.51
CA ARG A 122 -28.46 0.13 17.53
C ARG A 122 -27.39 -0.89 17.92
N LEU A 123 -27.61 -1.63 19.01
CA LEU A 123 -26.70 -2.66 19.51
C LEU A 123 -26.46 -3.75 18.45
N LEU A 124 -27.52 -4.21 17.79
CA LEU A 124 -27.45 -5.21 16.74
C LEU A 124 -26.58 -4.75 15.56
N ARG A 125 -26.84 -3.56 15.00
CA ARG A 125 -26.06 -3.01 13.89
C ARG A 125 -24.58 -2.85 14.23
N ARG A 126 -24.28 -2.27 15.40
CA ARG A 126 -22.90 -2.08 15.86
C ARG A 126 -22.18 -3.41 16.10
N THR A 127 -22.89 -4.42 16.62
CA THR A 127 -22.32 -5.76 16.87
C THR A 127 -22.02 -6.51 15.58
N LEU A 128 -22.94 -6.46 14.59
CA LEU A 128 -22.70 -7.01 13.25
C LEU A 128 -21.42 -6.42 12.64
N MET A 129 -21.27 -5.09 12.63
CA MET A 129 -20.07 -4.47 12.07
C MET A 129 -18.81 -4.77 12.90
N ARG A 130 -18.93 -4.92 14.22
CA ARG A 130 -17.80 -5.30 15.05
C ARG A 130 -17.32 -6.73 14.73
N TYR A 131 -18.19 -7.67 14.37
CA TYR A 131 -17.78 -9.00 13.90
C TYR A 131 -17.05 -8.96 12.56
N VAL A 132 -17.44 -8.08 11.65
CA VAL A 132 -16.72 -7.82 10.40
C VAL A 132 -15.31 -7.29 10.70
N ASN A 133 -15.20 -6.27 11.55
CA ASN A 133 -13.92 -5.67 11.94
C ASN A 133 -13.04 -6.61 12.76
N LEU A 134 -13.62 -7.46 13.59
CA LEU A 134 -12.90 -8.47 14.35
C LEU A 134 -12.30 -9.54 13.40
N THR A 135 -13.05 -9.96 12.39
CA THR A 135 -12.56 -10.89 11.35
C THR A 135 -11.34 -10.31 10.63
N SER A 136 -11.42 -9.06 10.16
CA SER A 136 -10.30 -8.41 9.46
C SER A 136 -9.10 -8.22 10.37
N LEU A 137 -9.29 -7.80 11.63
CA LEU A 137 -8.21 -7.67 12.60
C LEU A 137 -7.49 -9.00 12.85
N LEU A 138 -8.24 -10.10 13.03
CA LEU A 138 -7.65 -11.42 13.26
C LEU A 138 -6.80 -11.89 12.07
N ILE A 139 -7.25 -11.61 10.84
CA ILE A 139 -6.45 -11.88 9.64
C ILE A 139 -5.23 -10.97 9.55
N PHE A 140 -5.40 -9.66 9.71
CA PHE A 140 -4.29 -8.71 9.61
C PHE A 140 -3.21 -9.00 10.64
N ARG A 141 -3.58 -9.33 11.88
CA ARG A 141 -2.66 -9.78 12.92
C ARG A 141 -1.85 -11.01 12.52
N SER A 142 -2.44 -11.90 11.71
CA SER A 142 -1.80 -13.16 11.32
C SER A 142 -0.82 -12.96 10.17
N VAL A 143 -1.15 -12.09 9.22
CA VAL A 143 -0.33 -11.86 8.00
C VAL A 143 0.59 -10.65 8.10
N SER A 144 0.35 -9.72 9.03
CA SER A 144 1.13 -8.48 9.18
C SER A 144 1.88 -8.42 10.49
N THR A 145 3.19 -8.25 10.38
CA THR A 145 4.09 -8.07 11.54
C THR A 145 3.78 -6.76 12.28
N ALA A 146 3.51 -5.67 11.55
CA ALA A 146 3.13 -4.39 12.12
C ALA A 146 1.84 -4.46 12.95
N VAL A 147 0.85 -5.25 12.51
CA VAL A 147 -0.41 -5.45 13.26
C VAL A 147 -0.22 -6.43 14.41
N CYS A 148 0.58 -7.49 14.24
CA CYS A 148 0.93 -8.42 15.30
C CYS A 148 1.69 -7.74 16.46
N LYS A 149 2.55 -6.77 16.18
CA LYS A 149 3.19 -5.96 17.23
C LYS A 149 2.21 -5.06 17.98
N ARG A 150 1.21 -4.51 17.29
CA ARG A 150 0.17 -3.69 17.92
C ARG A 150 -0.78 -4.52 18.76
N PHE A 151 -1.12 -5.71 18.29
CA PHE A 151 -1.95 -6.67 19.00
C PHE A 151 -1.16 -7.98 19.08
N PRO A 152 -0.40 -8.24 20.16
CA PRO A 152 0.37 -9.49 20.30
C PRO A 152 -0.45 -10.64 20.88
N THR A 153 -1.38 -10.37 21.80
CA THR A 153 -2.23 -11.40 22.43
C THR A 153 -3.70 -11.08 22.27
N MET A 154 -4.60 -12.05 22.41
CA MET A 154 -6.04 -11.78 22.24
C MET A 154 -6.58 -10.84 23.33
N GLU A 155 -5.92 -10.75 24.48
CA GLU A 155 -6.24 -9.77 25.52
C GLU A 155 -6.14 -8.34 24.95
N HIS A 156 -5.12 -8.05 24.14
CA HIS A 156 -5.01 -6.76 23.45
C HIS A 156 -6.15 -6.51 22.45
N VAL A 157 -6.70 -7.57 21.84
CA VAL A 157 -7.88 -7.46 20.95
C VAL A 157 -9.13 -7.10 21.75
N VAL A 158 -9.25 -7.64 22.97
CA VAL A 158 -10.34 -7.36 23.90
C VAL A 158 -10.22 -5.94 24.45
N GLU A 159 -9.05 -5.56 24.96
CA GLU A 159 -8.77 -4.23 25.51
C GLU A 159 -8.95 -3.13 24.47
N ALA A 160 -8.61 -3.39 23.21
CA ALA A 160 -8.83 -2.47 22.10
C ALA A 160 -10.31 -2.36 21.66
N GLY A 161 -11.22 -3.14 22.24
CA GLY A 161 -12.67 -3.05 22.00
C GLY A 161 -13.17 -3.76 20.75
N PHE A 162 -12.36 -4.59 20.09
CA PHE A 162 -12.81 -5.40 18.94
C PHE A 162 -13.58 -6.65 19.37
N MET A 163 -13.25 -7.21 20.55
CA MET A 163 -13.89 -8.39 21.13
C MET A 163 -14.31 -8.08 22.57
N THR A 164 -15.50 -8.50 22.99
CA THR A 164 -15.89 -8.36 24.41
C THR A 164 -15.30 -9.48 25.27
N PRO A 165 -15.18 -9.32 26.60
CA PRO A 165 -14.72 -10.39 27.48
C PRO A 165 -15.60 -11.66 27.41
N GLU A 166 -16.91 -11.51 27.22
CA GLU A 166 -17.82 -12.66 27.07
C GLU A 166 -17.62 -13.37 25.73
N GLU A 167 -17.39 -12.62 24.65
CA GLU A 167 -17.05 -13.22 23.36
C GLU A 167 -15.72 -13.93 23.39
N ARG A 168 -14.74 -13.41 24.14
CA ARG A 168 -13.45 -14.10 24.37
C ARG A 168 -13.65 -15.47 25.00
N LYS A 169 -14.50 -15.59 26.01
CA LYS A 169 -14.82 -16.90 26.63
C LYS A 169 -15.41 -17.87 25.60
N ILE A 170 -16.36 -17.41 24.79
CA ILE A 170 -16.99 -18.23 23.74
C ILE A 170 -15.97 -18.60 22.65
N PHE A 171 -15.12 -17.67 22.24
CA PHE A 171 -14.07 -17.87 21.25
C PHE A 171 -13.06 -18.94 21.70
N ASP A 172 -12.70 -18.93 22.97
CA ASP A 172 -11.74 -19.89 23.55
C ASP A 172 -12.36 -21.27 23.76
N ALA A 173 -13.65 -21.33 24.08
CA ALA A 173 -14.39 -22.59 24.21
C ALA A 173 -14.46 -23.40 22.91
N VAL A 174 -14.38 -22.74 21.74
CA VAL A 174 -14.34 -23.43 20.44
C VAL A 174 -12.98 -24.12 20.26
N LYS A 175 -12.97 -25.45 20.42
CA LYS A 175 -11.77 -26.28 20.20
C LYS A 175 -11.45 -26.39 18.71
N SER A 176 -10.40 -25.72 18.27
CA SER A 176 -9.84 -25.84 16.92
C SER A 176 -8.34 -25.57 16.96
N PRO A 177 -7.51 -26.41 16.31
CA PRO A 177 -6.07 -26.17 16.20
C PRO A 177 -5.73 -25.13 15.10
N HIS A 178 -6.72 -24.72 14.30
CA HIS A 178 -6.53 -23.82 13.17
C HIS A 178 -6.78 -22.35 13.55
N LEU A 179 -6.26 -21.43 12.73
CA LEU A 179 -6.50 -20.00 12.90
C LEU A 179 -8.01 -19.70 12.90
N LYS A 180 -8.48 -19.07 13.98
CA LYS A 180 -9.91 -18.89 14.28
C LYS A 180 -10.52 -17.59 13.74
N TYR A 181 -9.92 -16.99 12.69
CA TYR A 181 -10.45 -15.76 12.08
C TYR A 181 -11.86 -15.93 11.49
N TRP A 182 -12.28 -17.16 11.21
CA TRP A 182 -13.60 -17.49 10.67
C TRP A 182 -14.72 -17.49 11.73
N ILE A 183 -14.39 -17.51 13.03
CA ILE A 183 -15.41 -17.57 14.10
C ILE A 183 -16.37 -16.36 14.07
N PRO A 184 -15.89 -15.10 14.02
CA PRO A 184 -16.79 -13.95 13.97
C PRO A 184 -17.65 -13.92 12.70
N VAL A 185 -17.21 -14.55 11.61
CA VAL A 185 -18.02 -14.71 10.39
C VAL A 185 -19.23 -15.60 10.66
N VAL A 186 -19.06 -16.69 11.41
CA VAL A 186 -20.16 -17.57 11.83
C VAL A 186 -21.10 -16.83 12.78
N TRP A 187 -20.56 -16.07 13.73
CA TRP A 187 -21.36 -15.25 14.63
C TRP A 187 -22.18 -14.20 13.88
N PHE A 188 -21.58 -13.52 12.89
CA PHE A 188 -22.28 -12.58 12.02
C PHE A 188 -23.45 -13.24 11.30
N SER A 189 -23.24 -14.38 10.64
CA SER A 189 -24.28 -15.08 9.88
C SER A 189 -25.44 -15.55 10.76
N ASN A 190 -25.14 -16.06 11.95
CA ASN A 190 -26.16 -16.47 12.93
C ASN A 190 -26.93 -15.27 13.48
N MET A 191 -26.24 -14.17 13.78
CA MET A 191 -26.87 -12.95 14.27
C MET A 191 -27.75 -12.28 13.21
N ALA A 192 -27.34 -12.27 11.94
CA ALA A 192 -28.15 -11.80 10.82
C ALA A 192 -29.40 -12.68 10.63
N SER A 193 -29.25 -14.01 10.69
CA SER A 193 -30.38 -14.95 10.63
C SER A 193 -31.36 -14.73 11.78
N ARG A 194 -30.86 -14.53 13.00
CA ARG A 194 -31.68 -14.23 14.17
C ARG A 194 -32.41 -12.88 14.03
N ALA A 195 -31.72 -11.85 13.55
CA ALA A 195 -32.31 -10.54 13.28
C ALA A 195 -33.48 -10.62 12.29
N ARG A 196 -33.40 -11.53 11.30
CA ARG A 196 -34.50 -11.80 10.38
C ARG A 196 -35.70 -12.47 11.05
N THR A 197 -35.47 -13.42 11.96
CA THR A 197 -36.54 -14.05 12.76
C THR A 197 -37.20 -13.06 13.72
N GLU A 198 -36.42 -12.13 14.28
CA GLU A 198 -36.90 -11.06 15.17
C GLU A 198 -37.54 -9.88 14.40
N GLY A 199 -37.65 -9.96 13.07
CA GLY A 199 -38.27 -8.91 12.24
C GLY A 199 -37.43 -7.63 12.08
N ARG A 200 -36.16 -7.64 12.51
CA ARG A 200 -35.21 -6.53 12.34
C ARG A 200 -34.71 -6.41 10.91
N ILE A 201 -34.61 -7.55 10.23
CA ILE A 201 -34.46 -7.62 8.77
C ILE A 201 -35.82 -8.07 8.24
N LYS A 202 -36.41 -7.31 7.30
CA LYS A 202 -37.79 -7.56 6.85
C LYS A 202 -37.87 -8.75 5.91
N ASP A 203 -37.04 -8.75 4.88
CA ASP A 203 -37.15 -9.68 3.77
C ASP A 203 -35.99 -10.67 3.72
N SER A 204 -36.26 -11.86 3.20
CA SER A 204 -35.22 -12.90 3.03
C SER A 204 -34.20 -12.53 1.94
N VAL A 205 -34.58 -11.66 1.01
CA VAL A 205 -33.71 -11.12 -0.03
C VAL A 205 -32.64 -10.21 0.58
N ASP A 206 -33.01 -9.36 1.54
CA ASP A 206 -32.06 -8.51 2.27
C ASP A 206 -31.06 -9.35 3.07
N LEU A 207 -31.55 -10.37 3.76
CA LEU A 207 -30.69 -11.32 4.49
C LEU A 207 -29.73 -12.01 3.52
N GLN A 208 -30.21 -12.54 2.39
CA GLN A 208 -29.37 -13.20 1.39
C GLN A 208 -28.29 -12.25 0.86
N THR A 209 -28.65 -10.99 0.61
CA THR A 209 -27.71 -9.97 0.11
C THR A 209 -26.61 -9.68 1.14
N ILE A 210 -26.98 -9.51 2.41
CA ILE A 210 -26.02 -9.33 3.52
C ILE A 210 -25.08 -10.54 3.63
N LEU A 211 -25.61 -11.76 3.59
CA LEU A 211 -24.81 -12.99 3.72
C LEU A 211 -23.89 -13.20 2.52
N ASN A 212 -24.34 -12.86 1.31
CA ASN A 212 -23.51 -12.91 0.10
C ASN A 212 -22.33 -11.94 0.20
N GLU A 213 -22.57 -10.70 0.63
CA GLU A 213 -21.49 -9.73 0.84
C GLU A 213 -20.53 -10.18 1.96
N MET A 214 -21.05 -10.84 2.99
CA MET A 214 -20.18 -11.40 4.04
C MET A 214 -19.29 -12.53 3.50
N ASN A 215 -19.80 -13.34 2.57
CA ASN A 215 -19.00 -14.36 1.90
C ASN A 215 -17.92 -13.77 0.98
N THR A 216 -18.22 -12.68 0.28
CA THR A 216 -17.22 -11.92 -0.48
C THR A 216 -16.12 -11.38 0.44
N PHE A 217 -16.50 -10.76 1.56
CA PHE A 217 -15.55 -10.26 2.56
C PHE A 217 -14.69 -11.38 3.16
N ARG A 218 -15.29 -12.54 3.47
CA ARG A 218 -14.57 -13.74 3.93
C ARG A 218 -13.58 -14.24 2.86
N THR A 219 -13.93 -14.13 1.58
CA THR A 219 -13.06 -14.54 0.47
C THR A 219 -11.81 -13.67 0.42
N TRP A 220 -11.94 -12.34 0.55
CA TRP A 220 -10.79 -11.44 0.69
C TRP A 220 -9.86 -11.84 1.85
N CYS A 221 -10.43 -12.09 3.03
CA CYS A 221 -9.68 -12.55 4.20
C CYS A 221 -8.94 -13.88 3.94
N SER A 222 -9.60 -14.83 3.28
CA SER A 222 -9.02 -16.12 2.91
C SER A 222 -7.93 -15.99 1.85
N THR A 223 -8.07 -15.07 0.90
CA THR A 223 -7.05 -14.80 -0.12
C THR A 223 -5.78 -14.27 0.52
N LEU A 224 -5.88 -13.35 1.49
CA LEU A 224 -4.72 -12.87 2.24
C LEU A 224 -4.03 -14.00 3.00
N PHE A 225 -4.80 -14.83 3.72
CA PHE A 225 -4.26 -16.01 4.39
C PHE A 225 -3.58 -16.99 3.41
N GLY A 226 -4.15 -17.17 2.22
CA GLY A 226 -3.56 -18.01 1.18
C GLY A 226 -2.22 -17.49 0.66
N TYR A 227 -2.06 -16.17 0.50
CA TYR A 227 -0.80 -15.56 0.09
C TYR A 227 0.30 -15.63 1.15
N ASP A 228 -0.08 -15.52 2.42
CA ASP A 228 0.81 -15.68 3.58
C ASP A 228 1.27 -17.14 3.74
N TRP A 229 0.33 -18.09 3.63
CA TRP A 229 0.64 -19.52 3.74
C TRP A 229 1.45 -20.04 2.54
N VAL A 230 1.09 -19.64 1.32
CA VAL A 230 1.72 -20.10 0.08
C VAL A 230 2.51 -18.96 -0.55
N GLY A 231 3.75 -18.80 -0.07
CA GLY A 231 4.77 -17.93 -0.64
C GLY A 231 5.22 -18.35 -2.05
N ILE A 232 6.04 -17.52 -2.69
CA ILE A 232 6.73 -17.91 -3.92
C ILE A 232 7.68 -19.08 -3.59
N PRO A 233 7.76 -20.14 -4.43
CA PRO A 233 8.63 -21.28 -4.17
C PRO A 233 10.06 -20.84 -3.84
N LEU A 234 10.58 -21.32 -2.72
CA LEU A 234 11.91 -20.93 -2.21
C LEU A 234 13.00 -21.12 -3.27
N VAL A 235 12.96 -22.23 -4.00
CA VAL A 235 13.91 -22.53 -5.08
C VAL A 235 13.92 -21.44 -6.16
N TYR A 236 12.78 -20.82 -6.47
CA TYR A 236 12.73 -19.77 -7.47
C TYR A 236 13.42 -18.49 -6.96
N THR A 237 13.11 -18.08 -5.73
CA THR A 237 13.79 -16.97 -5.06
C THR A 237 15.32 -17.21 -4.98
N GLN A 238 15.73 -18.44 -4.67
CA GLN A 238 17.15 -18.83 -4.62
C GLN A 238 17.82 -18.74 -5.98
N VAL A 239 17.19 -19.26 -7.05
CA VAL A 239 17.75 -19.22 -8.41
C VAL A 239 17.97 -17.78 -8.88
N VAL A 240 17.00 -16.89 -8.65
CA VAL A 240 17.10 -15.48 -9.05
C VAL A 240 18.20 -14.77 -8.25
N THR A 241 18.24 -14.99 -6.94
CA THR A 241 19.27 -14.42 -6.06
C THR A 241 20.67 -14.88 -6.47
N LEU A 242 20.83 -16.18 -6.73
CA LEU A 242 22.09 -16.77 -7.16
C LEU A 242 22.54 -16.19 -8.50
N ALA A 243 21.63 -16.03 -9.48
CA ALA A 243 21.95 -15.44 -10.76
C ALA A 243 22.46 -14.00 -10.64
N VAL A 244 21.78 -13.16 -9.85
CA VAL A 244 22.19 -11.76 -9.61
C VAL A 244 23.53 -11.73 -8.85
N TYR A 245 23.67 -12.49 -7.77
CA TYR A 245 24.88 -12.43 -6.94
C TYR A 245 26.10 -13.00 -7.65
N THR A 246 25.93 -14.05 -8.47
CA THR A 246 27.01 -14.59 -9.30
C THR A 246 27.46 -13.58 -10.35
N PHE A 247 26.52 -12.85 -10.96
CA PHE A 247 26.84 -11.76 -11.88
C PHE A 247 27.62 -10.65 -11.19
N ILE A 248 27.15 -10.17 -10.02
CA ILE A 248 27.84 -9.12 -9.27
C ILE A 248 29.23 -9.57 -8.81
N PHE A 249 29.36 -10.82 -8.35
CA PHE A 249 30.65 -11.42 -7.99
C PHE A 249 31.61 -11.47 -9.19
N ALA A 250 31.12 -11.92 -10.35
CA ALA A 250 31.91 -11.93 -11.58
C ALA A 250 32.34 -10.51 -11.98
N CYS A 251 31.50 -9.49 -11.76
CA CYS A 251 31.86 -8.09 -12.01
C CYS A 251 32.94 -7.55 -11.06
N ILE A 252 32.98 -7.98 -9.79
CA ILE A 252 34.02 -7.54 -8.83
C ILE A 252 35.42 -7.88 -9.34
N ILE A 253 35.58 -9.03 -10.00
CA ILE A 253 36.87 -9.50 -10.53
C ILE A 253 37.03 -9.07 -12.00
N GLY A 254 36.02 -9.34 -12.83
CA GLY A 254 36.11 -9.17 -14.28
C GLY A 254 36.04 -7.72 -14.77
N ARG A 255 35.58 -6.78 -13.95
CA ARG A 255 35.53 -5.36 -14.30
C ARG A 255 36.64 -4.55 -13.62
N GLN A 256 37.71 -5.21 -13.18
CA GLN A 256 38.90 -4.54 -12.66
C GLN A 256 39.66 -3.86 -13.80
N PHE A 257 40.16 -2.65 -13.55
CA PHE A 257 41.05 -1.98 -14.50
C PHE A 257 42.42 -2.68 -14.48
N LEU A 258 42.79 -3.25 -15.62
CA LEU A 258 44.05 -3.97 -15.82
C LEU A 258 45.15 -3.00 -16.28
N ASP A 259 46.40 -3.44 -16.22
CA ASP A 259 47.58 -2.71 -16.69
C ASP A 259 47.47 -2.37 -18.20
N PRO A 260 47.30 -1.08 -18.58
CA PRO A 260 47.16 -0.68 -19.98
C PRO A 260 48.39 -1.00 -20.83
N ALA A 261 49.58 -1.13 -20.21
CA ALA A 261 50.80 -1.45 -20.93
C ALA A 261 50.80 -2.87 -21.53
N GLN A 262 49.93 -3.76 -21.03
CA GLN A 262 49.77 -5.11 -21.61
C GLN A 262 48.97 -5.14 -22.90
N GLY A 263 48.23 -4.07 -23.24
CA GLY A 263 47.45 -4.00 -24.47
C GLY A 263 46.33 -5.05 -24.56
N TYR A 264 45.68 -5.39 -23.43
CA TYR A 264 44.51 -6.27 -23.45
C TYR A 264 43.31 -5.57 -24.13
N PRO A 265 42.66 -6.21 -25.12
CA PRO A 265 41.52 -5.61 -25.81
C PRO A 265 40.42 -5.17 -24.83
N GLY A 266 39.97 -3.91 -24.94
CA GLY A 266 38.92 -3.34 -24.09
C GLY A 266 39.38 -2.90 -22.71
N HIS A 267 40.68 -2.98 -22.40
CA HIS A 267 41.28 -2.57 -21.12
C HIS A 267 42.41 -1.55 -21.33
N ASP A 268 42.24 -0.64 -22.29
CA ASP A 268 43.25 0.35 -22.68
C ASP A 268 43.33 1.57 -21.73
N GLN A 269 42.34 1.73 -20.85
CA GLN A 269 42.19 2.91 -20.00
C GLN A 269 41.90 2.52 -18.56
N ASP A 270 42.53 3.23 -17.61
CA ASP A 270 42.35 3.03 -16.18
C ASP A 270 41.74 4.29 -15.54
N PHE A 271 40.46 4.18 -15.19
CA PHE A 271 39.72 5.27 -14.54
C PHE A 271 39.69 5.16 -13.02
N TYR A 272 40.29 4.11 -12.43
CA TYR A 272 40.23 3.73 -11.02
C TYR A 272 38.82 3.40 -10.46
N VAL A 273 37.80 4.19 -10.81
CA VAL A 273 36.43 4.07 -10.35
C VAL A 273 35.53 3.54 -11.47
N PRO A 274 34.96 2.33 -11.33
CA PRO A 274 34.15 1.72 -12.38
C PRO A 274 32.71 2.27 -12.40
N ILE A 275 32.52 3.53 -12.81
CA ILE A 275 31.23 4.24 -12.75
C ILE A 275 30.09 3.44 -13.41
N PHE A 276 30.31 2.89 -14.60
CA PHE A 276 29.27 2.12 -15.30
C PHE A 276 28.96 0.78 -14.63
N THR A 277 29.95 0.14 -14.00
CA THR A 277 29.70 -1.08 -13.21
C THR A 277 28.92 -0.74 -11.93
N MET A 278 29.19 0.40 -11.31
CA MET A 278 28.37 0.90 -10.18
C MET A 278 26.93 1.19 -10.61
N LEU A 279 26.72 1.80 -11.78
CA LEU A 279 25.37 1.99 -12.33
C LEU A 279 24.67 0.66 -12.64
N GLN A 280 25.39 -0.31 -13.22
CA GLN A 280 24.85 -1.67 -13.43
C GLN A 280 24.48 -2.35 -12.11
N PHE A 281 25.26 -2.16 -11.05
CA PHE A 281 24.90 -2.62 -9.71
C PHE A 281 23.56 -2.02 -9.27
N PHE A 282 23.36 -0.70 -9.39
CA PHE A 282 22.08 -0.07 -9.08
C PHE A 282 20.92 -0.66 -9.90
N PHE A 283 21.12 -0.96 -11.19
CA PHE A 283 20.08 -1.54 -12.02
C PHE A 283 19.72 -2.97 -11.61
N TYR A 284 20.70 -3.88 -11.49
CA TYR A 284 20.42 -5.29 -11.21
C TYR A 284 20.05 -5.54 -9.74
N SER A 285 20.83 -5.00 -8.80
CA SER A 285 20.54 -5.14 -7.37
C SER A 285 19.30 -4.35 -6.99
N GLY A 286 19.08 -3.17 -7.58
CA GLY A 286 17.86 -2.39 -7.37
C GLY A 286 16.61 -3.08 -7.88
N TRP A 287 16.69 -3.70 -9.06
CA TRP A 287 15.57 -4.47 -9.59
C TRP A 287 15.26 -5.73 -8.75
N LEU A 288 16.29 -6.38 -8.19
CA LEU A 288 16.09 -7.42 -7.18
C LEU A 288 15.46 -6.87 -5.89
N LYS A 289 15.87 -5.69 -5.42
CA LYS A 289 15.28 -5.04 -4.23
C LYS A 289 13.81 -4.68 -4.41
N VAL A 290 13.36 -4.38 -5.63
CA VAL A 290 11.92 -4.22 -5.91
C VAL A 290 11.17 -5.51 -5.56
N ALA A 291 11.68 -6.68 -5.94
CA ALA A 291 11.06 -7.94 -5.55
C ALA A 291 11.19 -8.20 -4.04
N GLU A 292 12.36 -7.95 -3.45
CA GLU A 292 12.60 -8.15 -2.02
C GLU A 292 11.64 -7.34 -1.14
N GLN A 293 11.37 -6.09 -1.50
CA GLN A 293 10.43 -5.23 -0.78
C GLN A 293 8.97 -5.66 -0.97
N LEU A 294 8.58 -6.06 -2.19
CA LEU A 294 7.18 -6.35 -2.51
C LEU A 294 6.76 -7.79 -2.23
N ILE A 295 7.71 -8.70 -1.91
CA ILE A 295 7.43 -10.11 -1.66
C ILE A 295 6.50 -10.33 -0.47
N ASN A 296 6.62 -9.48 0.56
CA ASN A 296 5.75 -9.44 1.72
C ASN A 296 5.34 -7.99 2.04
N PRO A 297 4.22 -7.49 1.48
CA PRO A 297 3.80 -6.10 1.68
C PRO A 297 3.13 -5.83 3.03
N PHE A 298 3.12 -6.79 3.95
CA PHE A 298 2.56 -6.66 5.28
C PHE A 298 3.64 -6.54 6.37
N GLY A 299 4.86 -6.20 5.96
CA GLY A 299 6.00 -5.90 6.81
C GLY A 299 5.93 -4.51 7.45
N GLU A 300 7.10 -3.88 7.55
CA GLU A 300 7.31 -2.55 8.12
C GLU A 300 8.23 -1.69 7.23
N ASP A 301 8.41 -2.07 5.97
CA ASP A 301 9.15 -1.28 5.00
C ASP A 301 8.39 0.00 4.64
N ASP A 302 9.11 1.01 4.17
CA ASP A 302 8.55 2.35 3.88
C ASP A 302 7.34 2.32 2.94
N ASP A 303 7.23 1.32 2.05
CA ASP A 303 6.21 1.21 1.01
C ASP A 303 5.20 0.07 1.20
N ASP A 304 5.26 -0.60 2.35
CA ASP A 304 4.31 -1.65 2.73
C ASP A 304 2.88 -1.11 2.86
N PHE A 305 1.93 -2.00 3.13
CA PHE A 305 0.55 -1.62 3.37
C PHE A 305 0.37 -1.09 4.79
N GLU A 306 -0.31 0.06 4.91
CA GLU A 306 -0.69 0.66 6.19
C GLU A 306 -1.89 -0.08 6.83
N ALA A 307 -1.70 -1.35 7.17
CA ALA A 307 -2.76 -2.21 7.70
C ALA A 307 -3.35 -1.68 9.01
N ASN A 308 -2.52 -1.09 9.88
CA ASN A 308 -2.97 -0.44 11.12
C ASN A 308 -3.94 0.72 10.84
N TRP A 309 -3.63 1.57 9.86
CA TRP A 309 -4.53 2.66 9.45
C TRP A 309 -5.83 2.11 8.86
N CYS A 310 -5.76 1.06 8.04
CA CYS A 310 -6.96 0.40 7.50
C CYS A 310 -7.87 -0.09 8.64
N ILE A 311 -7.31 -0.73 9.67
CA ILE A 311 -8.07 -1.19 10.85
C ILE A 311 -8.77 -0.03 11.55
N ASP A 312 -8.05 1.06 11.83
CA ASP A 312 -8.60 2.22 12.56
C ASP A 312 -9.69 2.93 11.76
N ARG A 313 -9.43 3.20 10.48
CA ARG A 313 -10.40 3.78 9.55
C ARG A 313 -11.64 2.91 9.47
N ASN A 314 -11.46 1.60 9.30
CA ASN A 314 -12.57 0.67 9.12
C ASN A 314 -13.43 0.59 10.37
N LEU A 315 -12.82 0.53 11.57
CA LEU A 315 -13.55 0.55 12.84
C LEU A 315 -14.36 1.85 12.98
N GLN A 316 -13.74 3.00 12.75
CA GLN A 316 -14.41 4.30 12.91
C GLN A 316 -15.56 4.48 11.91
N VAL A 317 -15.27 4.34 10.62
CA VAL A 317 -16.25 4.60 9.55
C VAL A 317 -17.42 3.63 9.62
N SER A 318 -17.14 2.34 9.85
CA SER A 318 -18.20 1.33 9.94
C SER A 318 -19.17 1.57 11.09
N LEU A 319 -18.66 1.95 12.28
CA LEU A 319 -19.50 2.18 13.44
C LEU A 319 -20.31 3.47 13.33
N ILE A 320 -19.78 4.53 12.72
CA ILE A 320 -20.52 5.78 12.47
C ILE A 320 -21.67 5.52 11.48
N ALA A 321 -21.38 4.85 10.36
CA ALA A 321 -22.35 4.67 9.28
C ALA A 321 -23.55 3.80 9.66
N VAL A 322 -23.37 2.79 10.52
CA VAL A 322 -24.47 1.93 10.97
C VAL A 322 -25.16 2.46 12.23
N ASP A 323 -24.69 3.55 12.81
CA ASP A 323 -25.23 4.13 14.04
C ASP A 323 -25.79 5.53 13.78
N GLU A 324 -24.94 6.54 13.70
CA GLU A 324 -25.32 7.95 13.56
C GLU A 324 -25.98 8.24 12.21
N MET A 325 -25.62 7.49 11.16
CA MET A 325 -26.18 7.66 9.82
C MET A 325 -27.39 6.73 9.54
N HIS A 326 -27.75 5.84 10.48
CA HIS A 326 -28.85 4.91 10.27
C HIS A 326 -30.18 5.67 10.09
N MET A 327 -30.76 5.56 8.90
CA MET A 327 -32.01 6.24 8.52
C MET A 327 -31.98 7.76 8.79
N ASN A 328 -30.78 8.34 8.79
CA ASN A 328 -30.55 9.76 9.04
C ASN A 328 -30.02 10.40 7.76
N PHE A 329 -30.92 11.01 7.00
CA PHE A 329 -30.65 11.67 5.72
C PHE A 329 -31.16 13.11 5.73
N PRO A 330 -30.54 14.01 4.96
CA PRO A 330 -31.00 15.39 4.86
C PRO A 330 -32.42 15.46 4.26
N PRO A 331 -33.20 16.52 4.56
CA PRO A 331 -34.51 16.72 3.95
C PRO A 331 -34.44 16.71 2.43
N MET A 332 -35.43 16.09 1.79
CA MET A 332 -35.52 16.07 0.33
C MET A 332 -35.86 17.47 -0.20
N THR A 333 -34.99 18.00 -1.07
CA THR A 333 -35.19 19.27 -1.76
C THR A 333 -35.05 19.07 -3.26
N LYS A 334 -35.76 19.89 -4.04
CA LYS A 334 -35.51 19.98 -5.48
C LYS A 334 -34.07 20.44 -5.70
N ASP A 335 -33.36 19.75 -6.59
CA ASP A 335 -32.01 20.15 -6.96
C ASP A 335 -32.03 21.41 -7.84
N ILE A 336 -30.84 22.00 -8.06
CA ILE A 336 -30.69 23.26 -8.80
C ILE A 336 -31.10 23.16 -10.29
N TYR A 337 -31.17 21.95 -10.84
CA TYR A 337 -31.52 21.68 -12.24
C TYR A 337 -32.92 21.08 -12.39
N TRP A 338 -33.77 21.13 -11.36
CA TRP A 338 -35.04 20.39 -11.30
C TRP A 338 -35.97 20.59 -12.51
N ASN A 339 -35.99 21.80 -13.10
CA ASN A 339 -36.79 22.11 -14.28
C ASN A 339 -35.95 22.31 -15.55
N ASP A 340 -34.62 22.13 -15.46
CA ASP A 340 -33.72 22.37 -16.58
C ASP A 340 -33.54 21.07 -17.38
N SER A 341 -33.86 21.11 -18.67
CA SER A 341 -33.64 19.96 -19.56
C SER A 341 -32.14 19.69 -19.81
N GLU A 342 -31.30 20.70 -19.61
CA GLU A 342 -29.84 20.62 -19.79
C GLU A 342 -29.12 21.01 -18.48
N ALA A 343 -28.82 20.03 -17.63
CA ALA A 343 -28.05 20.24 -16.42
C ALA A 343 -26.56 20.52 -16.76
N LEU A 344 -26.15 21.79 -16.69
CA LEU A 344 -24.79 22.24 -17.02
C LEU A 344 -24.05 22.79 -15.77
N PRO A 345 -23.29 21.95 -15.04
CA PRO A 345 -22.42 22.39 -13.95
C PRO A 345 -21.40 23.46 -14.37
N PRO A 346 -21.17 24.50 -13.56
CA PRO A 346 -20.24 25.57 -13.90
C PRO A 346 -18.79 25.07 -13.89
N TYR A 347 -17.98 25.55 -14.85
CA TYR A 347 -16.52 25.38 -14.83
C TYR A 347 -15.86 26.55 -14.12
N THR A 348 -14.80 26.26 -13.36
CA THR A 348 -13.92 27.33 -12.86
C THR A 348 -13.08 27.90 -14.00
N LEU A 349 -12.57 29.13 -13.84
CA LEU A 349 -11.71 29.76 -14.86
C LEU A 349 -10.47 28.92 -15.22
N ALA A 350 -9.93 28.15 -14.26
CA ALA A 350 -8.79 27.28 -14.51
C ALA A 350 -9.16 26.00 -15.30
N ALA A 351 -10.42 25.57 -15.24
CA ALA A 351 -10.91 24.35 -15.88
C ALA A 351 -11.70 24.62 -17.18
N SER A 352 -11.97 25.88 -17.51
CA SER A 352 -12.75 26.27 -18.72
C SER A 352 -12.10 25.78 -20.02
N TRP A 353 -10.78 25.62 -20.04
CA TRP A 353 -10.04 25.08 -21.19
C TRP A 353 -10.35 23.61 -21.47
N SER A 354 -10.77 22.85 -20.45
CA SER A 354 -11.18 21.44 -20.55
C SER A 354 -12.65 21.27 -20.91
N GLU A 355 -13.40 22.38 -21.03
CA GLU A 355 -14.77 22.35 -21.54
C GLU A 355 -14.76 22.01 -23.03
N ASP A 356 -15.46 20.95 -23.39
CA ASP A 356 -15.54 20.46 -24.76
C ASP A 356 -16.25 21.48 -25.67
N MET A 357 -15.88 21.52 -26.97
CA MET A 357 -16.47 22.51 -27.89
C MET A 357 -17.99 22.36 -28.03
N THR A 358 -18.50 21.14 -27.88
CA THR A 358 -19.93 20.79 -27.88
C THR A 358 -20.69 21.42 -26.70
N THR A 359 -20.10 21.41 -25.49
CA THR A 359 -20.69 22.04 -24.29
C THR A 359 -20.59 23.56 -24.33
N ARG A 360 -19.56 24.12 -24.98
CA ARG A 360 -19.46 25.56 -25.26
C ARG A 360 -20.57 26.06 -26.20
N HIS A 361 -20.91 25.29 -27.24
CA HIS A 361 -21.98 25.65 -28.18
C HIS A 361 -23.37 25.59 -27.55
N ALA A 362 -23.64 24.58 -26.71
CA ALA A 362 -24.90 24.47 -25.96
C ALA A 362 -25.13 25.69 -25.04
N ARG A 363 -24.08 26.18 -24.36
CA ARG A 363 -24.16 27.40 -23.54
C ARG A 363 -24.44 28.67 -24.34
N THR A 364 -23.83 28.83 -25.51
CA THR A 364 -24.13 30.00 -26.36
C THR A 364 -25.58 30.04 -26.84
N HIS A 365 -26.22 28.88 -27.04
CA HIS A 365 -27.65 28.80 -27.38
C HIS A 365 -28.57 28.99 -26.17
N ALA A 366 -28.19 28.51 -24.98
CA ALA A 366 -28.95 28.73 -23.75
C ALA A 366 -29.02 30.23 -23.36
N HIS A 367 -27.93 30.98 -23.60
CA HIS A 367 -27.87 32.43 -23.37
C HIS A 367 -28.79 33.25 -24.29
N THR A 368 -29.18 32.74 -25.47
CA THR A 368 -30.14 33.42 -26.35
C THR A 368 -31.60 33.26 -25.92
N HIS A 369 -31.93 32.32 -25.02
CA HIS A 369 -33.32 32.03 -24.63
C HIS A 369 -33.70 32.40 -23.18
N THR A 370 -32.76 32.88 -22.37
CA THR A 370 -33.03 33.19 -20.94
C THR A 370 -32.58 34.61 -20.55
N HIS A 371 -33.13 35.62 -21.22
CA HIS A 371 -33.14 36.99 -20.70
C HIS A 371 -34.35 37.22 -19.79
N ALA A 372 -34.34 36.65 -18.58
CA ALA A 372 -35.10 37.16 -17.44
C ALA A 372 -34.65 36.49 -16.14
N HIS A 373 -34.19 37.30 -15.18
CA HIS A 373 -33.97 36.98 -13.77
C HIS A 373 -32.80 36.04 -13.42
N THR A 374 -31.63 36.63 -13.12
CA THR A 374 -31.09 36.76 -11.75
C THR A 374 -29.61 37.18 -11.78
N HIS A 375 -29.36 38.49 -11.72
CA HIS A 375 -28.07 39.01 -11.29
C HIS A 375 -27.98 38.90 -9.77
N LYS A 376 -27.17 37.95 -9.27
CA LYS A 376 -26.37 38.05 -8.03
C LYS A 376 -25.67 36.72 -7.78
N CYS A 377 -24.45 36.57 -8.30
CA CYS A 377 -23.50 35.63 -7.74
C CYS A 377 -22.19 36.38 -7.47
N ILE A 378 -22.01 36.74 -6.19
CA ILE A 378 -20.79 37.34 -5.67
C ILE A 378 -19.71 36.26 -5.72
N LEU A 379 -18.79 36.39 -6.67
CA LEU A 379 -17.54 35.62 -6.72
C LEU A 379 -16.66 36.01 -5.53
N LYS A 380 -16.85 35.36 -4.38
CA LYS A 380 -15.78 35.25 -3.39
C LYS A 380 -14.79 34.20 -3.90
N SER A 381 -13.67 34.71 -4.39
CA SER A 381 -12.41 33.97 -4.57
C SER A 381 -12.10 33.16 -3.31
N TYR A 382 -12.44 31.88 -3.32
CA TYR A 382 -11.83 30.89 -2.44
C TYR A 382 -10.65 30.32 -3.20
N VAL A 383 -9.49 30.93 -2.96
CA VAL A 383 -8.20 30.36 -3.30
C VAL A 383 -8.11 28.97 -2.65
N CYS A 384 -7.82 27.96 -3.46
CA CYS A 384 -7.51 26.60 -3.05
C CYS A 384 -6.23 26.60 -2.18
N LYS A 385 -6.36 26.96 -0.90
CA LYS A 385 -5.27 27.04 0.09
C LYS A 385 -5.27 25.87 1.08
N ASP A 386 -6.34 25.07 1.12
CA ASP A 386 -6.52 24.03 2.14
C ASP A 386 -6.12 22.61 1.71
N MET A 387 -5.77 22.38 0.44
CA MET A 387 -5.23 21.08 -0.01
C MET A 387 -3.74 20.86 0.32
N TRP A 388 -3.07 21.79 1.00
CA TRP A 388 -1.61 21.76 1.19
C TRP A 388 -1.10 22.05 2.62
N LYS A 389 -1.98 22.17 3.62
CA LYS A 389 -1.55 22.48 5.00
C LYS A 389 -1.51 21.31 5.99
N ASN A 390 -1.95 20.10 5.63
CA ASN A 390 -1.99 18.97 6.58
C ASN A 390 -0.97 17.85 6.33
N SER A 391 0.05 18.06 5.50
CA SER A 391 1.12 17.06 5.29
C SER A 391 2.41 17.33 6.08
N HIS A 392 2.50 18.44 6.82
CA HIS A 392 3.65 18.76 7.68
C HIS A 392 3.16 19.48 8.94
N LEU A 393 2.72 18.72 9.95
CA LEU A 393 2.75 19.06 11.40
C LEU A 393 1.88 18.05 12.17
N SER A 394 2.41 16.83 12.38
CA SER A 394 1.97 15.96 13.47
C SER A 394 3.17 15.13 13.96
N SER A 395 4.11 15.83 14.59
CA SER A 395 5.21 15.26 15.37
C SER A 395 5.76 16.40 16.25
N ALA A 396 4.99 16.78 17.27
CA ALA A 396 5.37 17.55 18.47
C ALA A 396 4.19 18.39 18.97
N ARG A 397 3.30 17.79 19.78
CA ARG A 397 2.55 18.42 20.88
C ARG A 397 1.58 17.41 21.47
N TYR A 398 2.14 16.52 22.28
CA TYR A 398 1.38 15.74 23.25
C TYR A 398 2.28 15.50 24.45
N LEU A 399 2.60 16.56 25.19
CA LEU A 399 3.11 16.51 26.55
C LEU A 399 2.82 17.87 27.21
N SER A 400 2.43 17.80 28.49
CA SER A 400 2.05 18.86 29.41
C SER A 400 0.78 19.67 29.09
N GLU A 401 -0.34 19.25 29.68
CA GLU A 401 -1.15 20.11 30.57
C GLU A 401 -2.34 19.32 31.11
N ARG A 402 -2.22 18.80 32.35
CA ARG A 402 -3.35 18.57 33.26
C ARG A 402 -2.86 18.37 34.70
N ARG A 403 -3.23 19.36 35.53
CA ARG A 403 -3.51 19.35 36.98
C ARG A 403 -2.37 19.00 37.94
N TRP A 404 -1.84 20.06 38.57
CA TRP A 404 -1.71 20.11 40.02
C TRP A 404 -2.84 20.97 40.59
N THR A 405 -3.67 20.36 41.43
CA THR A 405 -4.61 21.03 42.34
C THR A 405 -4.25 20.62 43.75
N ARG A 406 -3.87 21.61 44.58
CA ARG A 406 -3.82 21.72 46.06
C ARG A 406 -2.58 22.58 46.40
N GLY A 407 -2.65 23.59 47.27
CA GLY A 407 -3.70 23.89 48.24
C GLY A 407 -3.52 25.23 48.94
N HIS A 408 -4.32 25.33 50.00
CA HIS A 408 -4.45 26.30 51.09
C HIS A 408 -3.46 27.47 51.24
N ASP A 409 -4.10 28.55 51.70
CA ASP A 409 -3.64 29.81 52.30
C ASP A 409 -3.20 30.94 51.36
#